data_AF-A0A242CRT9-F1
#
_entry.id   AF-A0A242CRT9-F1
#
_cell.length_a   1.000
_cell.length_b   1.000
_cell.length_c   1.000
_cell.angle_alpha   90.00
_cell.angle_beta   90.00
_cell.angle_gamma   90.00
#
_symmetry.space_group_name_H-M   'P 1'
#
loop_
_entity.id
_entity.type
_entity.pdbx_description
1 polymer ?
#
loop_
_entity_poly.entity_id
_entity_poly.type
_entity_poly.pdbx_seq_one_letter_code
_entity_poly.pdbx_strand_id
1 'polypeptide(L)'
;MKPLNLTKRERQIMNIFWNSDKPLSANDIAVQQQDLSKNTIQAVVRKLKNHDLLKVADIGYSGTVLTRLYSPNVTQEDFLAAELSDQSLLNLITNFIETNKDIDTLNNLEKMITERQGELKK
;
A
#
# COMPACT_ATOMS: atom_id res chain seq x y z
N MET A 1 11.10 -5.32 -9.44
CA MET A 1 11.18 -4.88 -8.03
C MET A 1 11.62 -6.07 -7.18
N LYS A 2 12.51 -5.89 -6.19
CA LYS A 2 12.83 -6.96 -5.24
C LYS A 2 11.60 -7.18 -4.33
N PRO A 3 11.26 -8.43 -3.96
CA PRO A 3 10.15 -8.69 -3.04
C PRO A 3 10.47 -8.01 -1.71
N LEU A 4 9.72 -6.97 -1.39
CA LEU A 4 9.95 -6.18 -0.19
C LEU A 4 9.10 -6.76 0.94
N ASN A 5 9.69 -7.71 1.67
CA ASN A 5 9.07 -8.22 2.89
C ASN A 5 9.13 -7.13 3.97
N LEU A 6 7.99 -6.45 4.17
CA LEU A 6 7.84 -5.48 5.25
C LEU A 6 7.73 -6.20 6.60
N THR A 7 8.57 -5.81 7.54
CA THR A 7 8.41 -6.19 8.95
C THR A 7 7.09 -5.67 9.51
N LYS A 8 6.64 -6.23 10.64
CA LYS A 8 5.40 -5.80 11.31
C LYS A 8 5.33 -4.27 11.52
N ARG A 9 6.45 -3.67 11.95
CA ARG A 9 6.52 -2.22 12.20
C ARG A 9 6.51 -1.39 10.92
N GLU A 10 7.16 -1.86 9.86
CA GLU A 10 7.12 -1.19 8.56
C GLU A 10 5.74 -1.26 7.94
N ARG A 11 5.05 -2.41 8.04
CA ARG A 11 3.67 -2.56 7.57
C ARG A 11 2.70 -1.68 8.37
N GLN A 12 2.86 -1.60 9.69
CA GLN A 12 2.05 -0.70 10.54
C GLN A 12 2.15 0.75 10.05
N ILE A 13 3.36 1.23 9.76
CA ILE A 13 3.59 2.59 9.28
C ILE A 13 3.10 2.78 7.84
N MET A 14 3.31 1.81 6.96
CA MET A 14 2.82 1.87 5.57
C MET A 14 1.29 1.90 5.50
N ASN A 15 0.60 1.13 6.35
CA ASN A 15 -0.86 1.16 6.46
C ASN A 15 -1.39 2.55 6.86
N ILE A 16 -0.65 3.29 7.71
CA ILE A 16 -1.03 4.67 8.06
C ILE A 16 -0.93 5.58 6.83
N PHE A 17 0.11 5.40 6.01
CA PHE A 17 0.25 6.16 4.75
C PHE A 17 -0.82 5.80 3.73
N TRP A 18 -1.17 4.52 3.56
CA TRP A 18 -2.23 4.09 2.62
C TRP A 18 -3.62 4.59 3.05
N ASN A 19 -3.90 4.62 4.35
CA ASN A 19 -5.18 5.08 4.88
C ASN A 19 -5.26 6.60 5.07
N SER A 20 -4.23 7.37 4.67
CA SER A 20 -4.23 8.82 4.84
C SER A 20 -4.53 9.53 3.53
N ASP A 21 -5.54 10.39 3.55
CA ASP A 21 -5.91 11.24 2.41
C ASP A 21 -4.90 12.38 2.17
N LYS A 22 -3.97 12.61 3.10
CA LYS A 22 -3.01 13.71 3.04
C LYS A 22 -1.58 13.24 3.27
N PRO A 23 -0.58 13.95 2.72
CA PRO A 23 0.82 13.70 3.06
C PRO A 23 1.08 13.85 4.56
N LEU A 24 1.83 12.90 5.13
CA LEU A 24 2.15 12.88 6.56
C LEU A 24 3.67 13.01 6.79
N SER A 25 4.05 13.73 7.83
CA SER A 25 5.42 13.71 8.36
C SER A 25 5.60 12.54 9.34
N ALA A 26 6.87 12.20 9.61
CA ALA A 26 7.20 11.26 10.68
C ALA A 26 6.70 11.73 12.07
N ASN A 27 6.55 13.04 12.28
CA ASN A 27 6.02 13.57 13.53
C ASN A 27 4.51 13.38 13.63
N ASP A 28 3.78 13.56 12.53
CA ASP A 28 2.33 13.35 12.49
C ASP A 28 1.97 11.90 12.86
N ILE A 29 2.76 10.95 12.34
CA ILE A 29 2.63 9.53 12.69
C ILE A 29 2.94 9.30 14.17
N ALA A 30 3.98 9.95 14.72
CA ALA A 30 4.34 9.80 16.13
C ALA A 30 3.27 10.34 17.09
N VAL A 31 2.52 11.37 16.67
CA VAL A 31 1.38 11.89 17.43
C VAL A 31 0.19 10.92 17.40
N GLN A 32 -0.04 10.26 16.25
CA GLN A 32 -1.12 9.29 16.08
C GLN A 32 -0.82 7.93 16.75
N GLN A 33 0.44 7.50 16.75
CA GLN A 33 0.89 6.20 17.27
C GLN A 33 1.81 6.39 18.46
N GLN A 34 1.22 6.51 19.65
CA GLN A 34 1.97 6.70 20.90
C GLN A 34 2.76 5.45 21.34
N ASP A 35 2.50 4.29 20.74
CA ASP A 35 3.22 3.03 20.98
C ASP A 35 4.60 2.99 20.26
N LEU A 36 4.85 3.92 19.35
CA LEU A 36 6.04 3.96 18.49
C LEU A 36 6.91 5.16 18.84
N SER A 37 8.21 4.90 19.06
CA SER A 37 9.16 5.99 19.26
C SER A 37 9.35 6.78 17.95
N LYS A 38 9.49 8.11 18.07
CA LYS A 38 9.78 9.00 16.92
C LYS A 38 11.01 8.54 16.13
N ASN A 39 12.03 8.03 16.80
CA ASN A 39 13.25 7.51 16.17
C ASN A 39 12.96 6.26 15.32
N THR A 40 12.12 5.34 15.82
CA THR A 40 11.69 4.16 15.08
C THR A 40 10.92 4.55 13.83
N ILE A 41 9.99 5.50 13.95
CA ILE A 41 9.20 5.99 12.81
C ILE A 41 10.12 6.62 11.76
N GLN A 42 11.05 7.48 12.17
CA GLN A 42 12.00 8.10 11.24
C GLN A 42 12.88 7.07 10.52
N ALA A 43 13.36 6.06 11.23
CA ALA A 43 14.16 4.99 10.64
C ALA A 43 13.36 4.19 9.60
N VAL A 44 12.11 3.84 9.93
CA VAL A 44 11.21 3.12 9.02
C VAL A 44 10.84 3.98 7.80
N VAL A 45 10.43 5.23 7.99
CA VAL A 45 10.10 6.15 6.88
C VAL A 45 11.28 6.30 5.93
N ARG A 46 12.51 6.44 6.45
CA ARG A 46 13.72 6.50 5.64
C ARG A 46 13.92 5.22 4.83
N LYS A 47 13.69 4.04 5.42
CA LYS A 47 13.81 2.75 4.74
C LYS A 47 12.74 2.58 3.67
N LEU A 48 11.46 2.88 3.97
CA LEU A 48 10.36 2.82 3.01
C LEU A 48 10.58 3.76 1.82
N LYS A 49 11.09 4.97 2.07
CA LYS A 49 11.51 5.90 1.01
C LYS A 49 12.65 5.34 0.16
N ASN A 50 13.66 4.72 0.76
CA ASN A 50 14.79 4.13 0.03
C ASN A 50 14.38 2.91 -0.83
N HIS A 51 13.25 2.29 -0.52
CA HIS A 51 12.65 1.22 -1.31
C HIS A 51 11.59 1.71 -2.30
N ASP A 52 11.50 3.02 -2.53
CA ASP A 52 10.54 3.67 -3.43
C ASP A 52 9.06 3.38 -3.11
N LEU A 53 8.77 2.99 -1.86
CA LEU A 53 7.39 2.84 -1.39
C LEU A 53 6.78 4.18 -0.98
N LEU A 54 7.61 5.13 -0.56
CA LEU A 54 7.19 6.48 -0.19
C LEU A 54 7.89 7.51 -1.06
N LYS A 55 7.15 8.55 -1.45
CA LYS A 55 7.68 9.75 -2.11
C LYS A 55 7.50 10.98 -1.23
N VAL A 56 8.38 11.97 -1.41
CA VAL A 56 8.19 13.28 -0.79
C VAL A 56 7.11 14.00 -1.58
N ALA A 57 5.98 14.27 -0.95
CA ALA A 57 4.86 14.95 -1.58
C ALA A 57 4.94 16.46 -1.40
N ASP A 58 5.42 16.92 -0.23
CA ASP A 58 5.54 18.34 0.08
C ASP A 58 6.54 18.61 1.22
N ILE A 59 6.77 19.87 1.52
CA ILE A 59 7.53 20.38 2.66
C ILE A 59 6.57 21.16 3.57
N GLY A 60 6.44 20.72 4.82
CA GLY A 60 5.59 21.35 5.83
C GLY A 60 6.37 21.76 7.08
N TYR A 61 5.64 22.01 8.17
CA TYR A 61 6.21 22.31 9.48
C TYR A 61 5.77 21.29 10.52
N SER A 62 6.72 20.84 11.35
CA SER A 62 6.47 20.08 12.57
C SER A 62 6.79 20.98 13.75
N GLY A 63 5.80 21.75 14.21
CA GLY A 63 6.02 22.85 15.15
C GLY A 63 6.74 24.00 14.44
N THR A 64 7.95 24.34 14.88
CA THR A 64 8.78 25.39 14.26
C THR A 64 9.79 24.87 13.23
N VAL A 65 9.91 23.53 13.09
CA VAL A 65 10.92 22.91 12.24
C VAL A 65 10.33 22.51 10.90
N LEU A 66 11.01 22.89 9.83
CA LEU A 66 10.68 22.50 8.46
C LEU A 66 10.87 20.99 8.29
N THR A 67 9.85 20.30 7.78
CA THR A 67 9.81 18.83 7.69
C THR A 67 9.30 18.37 6.34
N ARG A 68 9.69 17.17 5.93
CA ARG A 68 9.19 16.53 4.71
C ARG A 68 7.88 15.82 5.01
N LEU A 69 6.90 15.99 4.13
CA LEU A 69 5.66 15.23 4.10
C LEU A 69 5.78 14.13 3.05
N TYR A 70 5.36 12.93 3.42
CA TYR A 70 5.45 11.74 2.57
C TYR A 70 4.06 11.26 2.19
N SER A 71 3.95 10.74 0.97
CA SER A 71 2.77 10.02 0.50
C SER A 71 3.18 8.64 -0.02
N PRO A 72 2.26 7.66 -0.05
CA PRO A 72 2.52 6.40 -0.71
C PRO A 72 2.84 6.63 -2.20
N ASN A 73 3.81 5.87 -2.70
CA ASN A 73 4.17 5.83 -4.11
C ASN A 73 3.60 4.59 -4.82
N VAL A 74 3.26 3.56 -4.05
CA VAL A 74 2.65 2.31 -4.52
C VAL A 74 1.31 2.15 -3.81
N THR A 75 0.29 1.66 -4.51
CA THR A 75 -1.02 1.35 -3.92
C THR A 75 -0.94 0.13 -3.01
N GLN A 76 -1.93 -0.04 -2.13
CA GLN A 76 -1.95 -1.21 -1.25
C GLN A 76 -2.16 -2.49 -2.06
N GLU A 77 -2.99 -2.42 -3.09
CA GLU A 77 -3.33 -3.52 -3.99
C GLU A 77 -2.09 -3.98 -4.78
N ASP A 78 -1.34 -3.04 -5.37
CA ASP A 78 -0.12 -3.35 -6.13
C ASP A 78 0.94 -3.98 -5.22
N PHE A 79 1.07 -3.49 -3.98
CA PHE A 79 2.00 -4.04 -3.01
C PHE A 79 1.63 -5.49 -2.64
N LEU A 80 0.34 -5.74 -2.36
CA LEU A 80 -0.15 -7.08 -2.03
C LEU A 80 -0.01 -8.05 -3.21
N ALA A 81 -0.31 -7.60 -4.44
CA ALA A 81 -0.13 -8.39 -5.65
C ALA A 81 1.34 -8.78 -5.86
N ALA A 82 2.28 -7.90 -5.50
CA ALA A 82 3.71 -8.20 -5.60
C ALA A 82 4.25 -9.08 -4.44
N GLU A 83 3.59 -9.07 -3.28
CA GLU A 83 3.98 -9.87 -2.11
C GLU A 83 3.45 -11.30 -2.16
N LEU A 84 2.26 -11.50 -2.71
CA LEU A 84 1.60 -12.80 -2.80
C LEU A 84 2.12 -13.63 -3.98
N SER A 85 2.11 -14.95 -3.82
CA SER A 85 2.35 -15.86 -4.94
C SER A 85 1.16 -15.89 -5.89
N ASP A 86 1.38 -16.20 -7.16
CA ASP A 86 0.30 -16.35 -8.16
C ASP A 86 -0.78 -17.33 -7.69
N GLN A 87 -0.38 -18.45 -7.04
CA GLN A 87 -1.32 -19.41 -6.47
C GLN A 87 -2.16 -18.81 -5.33
N SER A 88 -1.55 -18.00 -4.47
CA SER A 88 -2.26 -17.33 -3.38
C SER A 88 -3.25 -16.30 -3.91
N LEU A 89 -2.87 -15.53 -4.94
CA LEU A 89 -3.74 -14.58 -5.61
C LEU A 89 -4.93 -15.27 -6.28
N LEU A 90 -4.68 -16.36 -7.00
CA LEU A 90 -5.74 -17.17 -7.60
C LEU A 90 -6.71 -17.70 -6.55
N ASN A 91 -6.21 -18.23 -5.43
CA ASN A 91 -7.07 -18.71 -4.35
C ASN A 91 -7.93 -17.59 -3.72
N LEU A 92 -7.38 -16.38 -3.56
CA LEU A 92 -8.14 -15.23 -3.07
C LEU A 92 -9.26 -14.86 -4.04
N ILE A 93 -8.99 -14.86 -5.35
CA ILE A 93 -9.98 -14.58 -6.39
C ILE A 93 -11.06 -15.65 -6.42
N THR A 94 -10.68 -16.94 -6.37
CA THR A 94 -11.64 -18.05 -6.33
C THR A 94 -12.55 -17.95 -5.10
N ASN A 95 -11.98 -17.72 -3.92
CA ASN A 95 -12.77 -17.55 -2.70
C ASN A 95 -13.69 -16.31 -2.79
N PHE A 96 -13.23 -15.22 -3.40
CA PHE A 96 -14.06 -14.04 -3.66
C PHE A 96 -15.25 -14.38 -4.56
N ILE A 97 -15.03 -15.14 -5.64
CA ILE A 97 -16.10 -15.59 -6.55
C ILE A 97 -17.10 -16.52 -5.84
N GLU A 98 -16.61 -17.43 -5.00
CA GLU A 98 -17.47 -18.39 -4.29
C GLU A 98 -18.33 -17.75 -3.18
N THR A 99 -17.78 -16.74 -2.49
CA THR A 99 -18.46 -16.07 -1.37
C THR A 99 -19.36 -14.92 -1.80
N ASN A 100 -19.07 -14.31 -2.96
CA ASN A 100 -19.83 -13.18 -3.48
C ASN A 100 -21.15 -13.64 -4.11
N LYS A 101 -22.25 -12.97 -3.75
CA LYS A 101 -23.62 -13.27 -4.24
C LYS A 101 -24.15 -12.21 -5.20
N ASP A 102 -23.37 -11.16 -5.47
CA ASP A 102 -23.75 -10.08 -6.36
C ASP A 102 -23.39 -10.43 -7.80
N ILE A 103 -24.43 -10.74 -8.58
CA ILE A 103 -24.29 -11.17 -9.98
C ILE A 103 -23.67 -10.08 -10.86
N ASP A 104 -23.89 -8.80 -10.54
CA ASP A 104 -23.34 -7.69 -11.33
C ASP A 104 -21.82 -7.63 -11.17
N THR A 105 -21.30 -7.86 -9.96
CA THR A 105 -19.86 -7.94 -9.73
C THR A 105 -19.22 -9.12 -10.46
N LEU A 106 -19.89 -10.28 -10.48
CA LEU A 106 -19.41 -11.47 -11.18
C LEU A 106 -19.40 -11.29 -12.70
N ASN A 107 -20.46 -10.70 -13.25
CA ASN A 107 -20.55 -10.39 -14.69
C ASN A 107 -19.46 -9.38 -15.12
N ASN A 108 -19.20 -8.37 -14.30
CA ASN A 108 -18.12 -7.41 -14.57
C ASN A 108 -16.75 -8.08 -14.58
N LEU A 109 -16.48 -8.99 -13.63
CA LEU A 109 -15.24 -9.77 -13.61
C LEU A 109 -15.10 -10.67 -14.84
N GLU A 110 -16.16 -11.37 -15.24
CA GLU A 110 -16.18 -12.21 -16.43
C GLU A 110 -15.87 -11.39 -17.69
N LYS A 111 -16.49 -10.20 -17.82
CA LYS A 111 -16.22 -9.27 -18.91
C LYS A 111 -14.75 -8.84 -18.97
N MET A 112 -14.16 -8.46 -17.84
CA MET A 112 -12.75 -8.06 -17.79
C MET A 112 -11.81 -9.21 -18.20
N ILE A 113 -12.10 -10.45 -17.78
CA ILE A 113 -11.31 -11.63 -18.13
C ILE A 113 -11.40 -11.92 -19.63
N THR A 114 -12.62 -11.90 -20.19
CA THR A 114 -12.85 -12.20 -21.61
C THR A 114 -12.20 -11.17 -22.54
N GLU A 115 -12.27 -9.88 -22.20
CA GLU A 115 -11.56 -8.81 -22.93
C GLU A 115 -10.06 -9.05 -22.96
N ARG A 116 -9.44 -9.32 -21.79
CA ARG A 116 -7.99 -9.56 -21.69
C ARG A 116 -7.55 -10.80 -22.46
N GLN A 117 -8.33 -11.88 -22.41
CA GLN A 117 -8.05 -13.09 -23.20
C GLN A 117 -8.14 -12.84 -24.72
N GLY A 118 -9.07 -11.97 -25.14
CA GLY A 118 -9.20 -11.56 -26.54
C GLY A 118 -8.00 -10.76 -27.04
N GLU A 119 -7.46 -9.86 -26.21
CA GLU A 119 -6.24 -9.11 -26.52
C GLU A 119 -5.00 -10.01 -26.65
N LEU A 120 -4.88 -11.04 -25.81
CA LEU A 120 -3.73 -11.94 -25.78
C LEU A 120 -3.74 -13.03 -26.86
N LYS A 121 -4.88 -13.25 -27.52
CA LYS A 121 -5.04 -14.20 -28.64
C LYS A 121 -4.83 -13.55 -30.02
N LYS A 122 -4.63 -12.22 -30.08
CA LYS A 122 -4.20 -11.49 -31.27
C LYS A 122 -2.69 -11.48 -31.37
#